data_AF-A0AAJ6VJN6-F1
#
_entry.id   AF-A0AAJ6VJN6-F1
#
_cell.length_a   1.000
_cell.length_b   1.000
_cell.length_c   1.000
_cell.angle_alpha   90.00
_cell.angle_beta   90.00
_cell.angle_gamma   90.00
#
_symmetry.space_group_name_H-M   'P 1'
#
loop_
_entity.id
_entity.type
_entity.pdbx_description
1 polymer ?
#
loop_
_entity_poly.entity_id
_entity_poly.type
_entity_poly.pdbx_seq_one_letter_code
_entity_poly.pdbx_strand_id
1 'polypeptide(L)'
;MNSILPKKKLSNLKQNQLGKRNSKITKQEIINYITILLKLTENDDEKTKSLFDAEKPILLMINCVRIPKVPLHQMRIALPHSLVSSNDDVALFVKDLKKGRRIDYENTVYHFENILQQHGCTQIKTVIPMNQVKTEYRQFEMRRRLLNSYDYFLVDGRISGHMAHLLGKTFREKRKLPTSIHMDKKDLKTEIDVALKKTSLQIHGNGNCSITKIGNGSMDVDKIADNIIAVIKHLKKNFPGGWENIRSLRIKTPLSISIPIYITLKNKNDIEIPTILPKRPKAYKTVEGELSTYNSNVTVIVSPDGTVNIKKE
;
A
#
# COMPACT_ATOMS: atom_id res chain seq x y z
N MET A 1 -30.57 -14.00 56.54
CA MET A 1 -31.19 -14.24 55.23
C MET A 1 -30.54 -13.31 54.21
N ASN A 2 -29.45 -13.74 53.59
CA ASN A 2 -28.71 -12.94 52.62
C ASN A 2 -29.38 -13.06 51.24
N SER A 3 -30.01 -11.98 50.78
CA SER A 3 -30.66 -11.88 49.48
C SER A 3 -29.61 -11.77 48.37
N ILE A 4 -29.28 -12.91 47.78
CA ILE A 4 -28.40 -13.03 46.62
C ILE A 4 -29.17 -12.49 45.40
N LEU A 5 -28.85 -11.27 44.98
CA LEU A 5 -29.30 -10.73 43.69
C LEU A 5 -28.80 -11.65 42.55
N PRO A 6 -29.65 -12.01 41.56
CA PRO A 6 -29.31 -13.04 40.59
C PRO A 6 -28.21 -12.58 39.61
N LYS A 7 -27.16 -13.42 39.50
CA LYS A 7 -25.97 -13.27 38.63
C LYS A 7 -26.26 -12.87 37.16
N LYS A 8 -27.49 -13.09 36.66
CA LYS A 8 -27.94 -12.68 35.31
C LYS A 8 -28.07 -11.17 35.11
N LYS A 9 -28.33 -10.37 36.16
CA LYS A 9 -28.43 -8.90 36.02
C LYS A 9 -27.05 -8.22 35.90
N LEU A 10 -26.01 -8.80 36.52
CA LEU A 10 -24.65 -8.25 36.48
C LEU A 10 -23.94 -8.50 35.13
N SER A 11 -24.27 -9.59 34.43
CA SER A 11 -23.73 -9.89 33.09
C SER A 11 -24.30 -8.98 32.01
N ASN A 12 -25.59 -8.64 32.10
CA ASN A 12 -26.25 -7.79 31.11
C ASN A 12 -25.86 -6.31 31.24
N LEU A 13 -25.51 -5.85 32.45
CA LEU A 13 -24.98 -4.51 32.68
C LEU A 13 -23.55 -4.33 32.14
N LYS A 14 -22.71 -5.37 32.19
CA LYS A 14 -21.34 -5.33 31.63
C LYS A 14 -21.30 -5.44 30.10
N GLN A 15 -22.20 -6.21 29.49
CA GLN A 15 -22.28 -6.30 28.03
C GLN A 15 -22.83 -5.00 27.40
N ASN A 16 -23.81 -4.35 28.05
CA ASN A 16 -24.35 -3.08 27.54
C ASN A 16 -23.42 -1.87 27.73
N GLN A 17 -22.47 -1.91 28.68
CA GLN A 17 -21.46 -0.86 28.82
C GLN A 17 -20.26 -1.03 27.86
N LEU A 18 -19.93 -2.26 27.43
CA LEU A 18 -18.89 -2.48 26.42
C LEU A 18 -19.35 -2.14 24.99
N GLY A 19 -20.67 -2.14 24.75
CA GLY A 19 -21.29 -1.90 23.44
C GLY A 19 -21.46 -0.43 23.05
N LYS A 20 -21.12 0.52 23.92
CA LYS A 20 -21.26 1.97 23.66
C LYS A 20 -20.01 2.77 24.07
N ARG A 21 -18.82 2.33 23.66
CA ARG A 21 -17.71 3.29 23.47
C ARG A 21 -17.96 3.97 22.12
N ASN A 22 -18.48 5.19 22.19
CA ASN A 22 -18.74 6.02 21.02
C ASN A 22 -17.51 6.07 20.11
N SER A 23 -17.78 5.77 18.85
CA SER A 23 -16.88 5.44 17.74
C SER A 23 -16.05 6.62 17.20
N LYS A 24 -15.59 7.53 18.07
CA LYS A 24 -14.73 8.65 17.68
C LYS A 24 -13.36 8.48 18.30
N ILE A 25 -12.44 7.93 17.50
CA ILE A 25 -11.01 7.89 17.81
C ILE A 25 -10.55 9.35 17.94
N THR A 26 -10.12 9.76 19.13
CA THR A 26 -9.65 11.12 19.38
C THR A 26 -8.15 11.24 19.07
N LYS A 27 -7.70 12.45 18.69
CA LYS A 27 -6.27 12.71 18.43
C LYS A 27 -5.41 12.49 19.69
N GLN A 28 -5.92 12.89 20.86
CA GLN A 28 -5.22 12.76 22.14
C GLN A 28 -4.97 11.29 22.54
N GLU A 29 -5.96 10.41 22.34
CA GLU A 29 -5.76 8.97 22.57
C GLU A 29 -4.65 8.40 21.67
N ILE A 30 -4.65 8.80 20.38
CA ILE A 30 -3.61 8.37 19.43
C ILE A 30 -2.22 8.82 19.89
N ILE A 31 -2.08 10.08 20.32
CA ILE A 31 -0.82 10.63 20.84
C ILE A 31 -0.33 9.78 22.02
N ASN A 32 -1.21 9.52 23.01
CA ASN A 32 -0.86 8.70 24.17
C ASN A 32 -0.38 7.30 23.76
N TYR A 33 -1.04 6.65 22.79
CA TYR A 33 -0.62 5.35 22.29
C TYR A 33 0.74 5.38 21.61
N ILE A 34 1.04 6.42 20.83
CA ILE A 34 2.35 6.58 20.18
C ILE A 34 3.43 6.82 21.24
N THR A 35 3.18 7.68 22.24
CA THR A 35 4.13 7.93 23.33
C THR A 35 4.43 6.66 24.10
N ILE A 36 3.43 5.84 24.40
CA ILE A 36 3.63 4.52 25.03
C ILE A 36 4.48 3.61 24.12
N LEU A 37 4.20 3.59 22.82
CA LEU A 37 4.95 2.78 21.86
C LEU A 37 6.44 3.17 21.81
N LEU A 38 6.74 4.48 21.78
CA LEU A 38 8.11 4.98 21.76
C LEU A 38 8.86 4.58 23.04
N LYS A 39 8.26 4.77 24.21
CA LYS A 39 8.84 4.33 25.50
C LYS A 39 9.10 2.84 25.57
N LEU A 40 8.18 2.01 25.04
CA LEU A 40 8.40 0.56 24.96
C LEU A 40 9.57 0.21 24.04
N THR A 41 9.76 0.98 22.98
CA THR A 41 10.81 0.76 22.00
C THR A 41 12.19 1.14 22.53
N GLU A 42 12.30 2.23 23.30
CA GLU A 42 13.51 2.65 24.00
C GLU A 42 14.00 1.57 24.99
N ASN A 43 13.09 0.97 25.77
CA ASN A 43 13.42 -0.12 26.70
C ASN A 43 13.94 -1.39 25.99
N ASP A 44 13.51 -1.62 24.75
CA ASP A 44 13.99 -2.75 23.94
C ASP A 44 15.39 -2.46 23.34
N ASP A 45 15.71 -1.20 23.07
CA ASP A 45 17.04 -0.77 22.58
C ASP A 45 18.14 -0.92 23.63
N GLU A 46 17.85 -0.58 24.88
CA GLU A 46 18.82 -0.77 25.98
C GLU A 46 19.28 -2.24 26.10
N LYS A 47 18.40 -3.18 25.74
CA LYS A 47 18.70 -4.62 25.74
C LYS A 47 19.44 -5.08 24.50
N THR A 48 19.22 -4.41 23.37
CA THR A 48 19.77 -4.77 22.06
C THR A 48 20.70 -3.67 21.57
N LYS A 49 21.90 -3.59 22.17
CA LYS A 49 22.95 -2.62 21.78
C LYS A 49 23.38 -2.82 20.32
N SER A 50 22.64 -2.23 19.40
CA SER A 50 23.01 -2.14 17.99
C SER A 50 23.87 -0.90 17.79
N LEU A 51 24.94 -1.03 17.00
CA LEU A 51 25.97 0.01 16.83
C LEU A 51 25.52 1.23 16.01
N PHE A 52 24.31 1.17 15.43
CA PHE A 52 23.76 2.22 14.57
C PHE A 52 22.31 2.50 14.95
N ASP A 53 21.97 3.78 15.18
CA ASP A 53 20.60 4.25 15.33
C ASP A 53 19.84 4.12 14.00
N ALA A 54 19.42 2.91 13.67
CA ALA A 54 18.56 2.68 12.53
C ALA A 54 17.17 3.27 12.83
N GLU A 55 16.73 4.23 12.02
CA GLU A 55 15.41 4.83 12.16
C GLU A 55 14.32 3.76 12.17
N LYS A 56 13.63 3.62 13.30
CA LYS A 56 12.62 2.59 13.46
C LYS A 56 11.31 3.01 12.80
N PRO A 57 10.81 2.25 11.82
CA PRO A 57 9.55 2.60 11.19
C PRO A 57 8.37 2.29 12.11
N ILE A 58 7.46 3.25 12.23
CA ILE A 58 6.17 3.08 12.91
C ILE A 58 5.16 2.59 11.88
N LEU A 59 4.52 1.46 12.17
CA LEU A 59 3.64 0.75 11.25
C LEU A 59 2.20 0.72 11.76
N LEU A 60 1.22 0.96 10.87
CA LEU A 60 -0.19 0.65 11.08
C LEU A 60 -0.47 -0.75 10.59
N MET A 61 -0.96 -1.60 11.46
CA MET A 61 -1.54 -2.88 11.12
C MET A 61 -3.07 -2.76 11.07
N ILE A 62 -3.64 -3.13 9.94
CA ILE A 62 -5.07 -3.10 9.64
C ILE A 62 -5.53 -4.54 9.47
N ASN A 63 -6.47 -4.96 10.31
CA ASN A 63 -7.08 -6.28 10.22
C ASN A 63 -8.51 -6.16 9.70
N CYS A 64 -8.87 -6.99 8.72
CA CYS A 64 -10.21 -7.11 8.18
C CYS A 64 -11.04 -8.12 8.99
N VAL A 65 -12.36 -7.93 9.01
CA VAL A 65 -13.29 -8.94 9.54
C VAL A 65 -13.42 -10.09 8.54
N ARG A 66 -13.67 -9.77 7.26
CA ARG A 66 -13.69 -10.71 6.15
C ARG A 66 -12.58 -10.41 5.15
N ILE A 67 -11.99 -11.49 4.65
CA ILE A 67 -10.95 -11.41 3.62
C ILE A 67 -11.61 -10.94 2.31
N PRO A 68 -11.15 -9.83 1.72
CA PRO A 68 -11.74 -9.29 0.51
C PRO A 68 -11.35 -10.13 -0.70
N LYS A 69 -12.28 -10.36 -1.63
CA LYS A 69 -11.99 -11.02 -2.92
C LYS A 69 -11.52 -9.98 -3.92
N VAL A 70 -10.22 -9.68 -3.88
CA VAL A 70 -9.63 -8.57 -4.65
C VAL A 70 -8.30 -8.98 -5.27
N PRO A 71 -7.98 -8.47 -6.48
CA PRO A 71 -6.65 -8.66 -7.04
C PRO A 71 -5.60 -7.95 -6.18
N LEU A 72 -4.38 -8.47 -6.22
CA LEU A 72 -3.24 -7.83 -5.56
C LEU A 72 -3.02 -6.44 -6.16
N HIS A 73 -3.19 -5.40 -5.34
CA HIS A 73 -2.92 -4.03 -5.76
C HIS A 73 -2.37 -3.20 -4.59
N GLN A 74 -1.75 -2.08 -4.95
CA GLN A 74 -1.27 -1.11 -3.97
C GLN A 74 -2.23 0.07 -3.91
N MET A 75 -2.82 0.28 -2.75
CA MET A 75 -3.55 1.50 -2.44
C MET A 75 -2.55 2.55 -1.94
N ARG A 76 -2.45 3.69 -2.62
CA ARG A 76 -1.59 4.80 -2.21
C ARG A 76 -2.41 5.78 -1.37
N ILE A 77 -1.88 6.17 -0.22
CA ILE A 77 -2.53 7.05 0.75
C ILE A 77 -1.66 8.29 0.90
N ALA A 78 -2.18 9.47 0.57
CA ALA A 78 -1.45 10.71 0.77
C ALA A 78 -1.44 11.09 2.25
N LEU A 79 -0.26 11.31 2.81
CA LEU A 79 -0.07 11.78 4.18
C LEU A 79 0.10 13.31 4.21
N PRO A 80 -0.37 14.00 5.27
CA PRO A 80 -0.09 15.42 5.45
C PRO A 80 1.40 15.68 5.66
N HIS A 81 2.07 14.83 6.44
CA HIS A 81 3.51 14.94 6.74
C HIS A 81 4.29 13.83 6.02
N SER A 82 5.38 14.22 5.35
CA SER A 82 6.23 13.29 4.58
C SER A 82 6.94 12.29 5.49
N LEU A 83 7.18 11.08 4.97
CA LEU A 83 8.02 10.04 5.60
C LEU A 83 9.48 10.11 5.15
N VAL A 84 9.74 10.96 4.16
CA VAL A 84 11.03 11.08 3.48
C VAL A 84 11.82 12.18 4.17
N SER A 85 12.98 11.81 4.69
CA SER A 85 13.99 12.71 5.25
C SER A 85 14.95 13.17 4.14
N SER A 86 15.67 14.27 4.37
CA SER A 86 16.65 14.79 3.38
C SER A 86 17.83 13.84 3.12
N ASN A 87 18.10 12.91 4.04
CA ASN A 87 19.14 11.88 3.88
C ASN A 87 18.66 10.63 3.13
N ASP A 88 17.36 10.50 2.84
CA ASP A 88 16.83 9.30 2.21
C ASP A 88 17.16 9.29 0.71
N ASP A 89 17.59 8.12 0.22
CA ASP A 89 17.97 7.96 -1.18
C ASP A 89 16.75 7.65 -2.05
N VAL A 90 16.35 8.63 -2.87
CA VAL A 90 15.23 8.53 -3.82
C VAL A 90 15.73 8.30 -5.25
N ALA A 91 15.29 7.20 -5.87
CA ALA A 91 15.55 6.90 -7.28
C ALA A 91 14.31 7.16 -8.15
N LEU A 92 14.52 7.74 -9.34
CA LEU A 92 13.47 7.98 -10.33
C LEU A 92 13.64 7.09 -11.56
N PHE A 93 12.64 6.27 -11.86
CA PHE A 93 12.57 5.51 -13.11
C PHE A 93 11.95 6.33 -14.23
N VAL A 94 12.68 6.47 -15.34
CA VAL A 94 12.27 7.28 -16.51
C VAL A 94 12.15 6.44 -17.78
N LYS A 95 11.37 6.96 -18.74
CA LYS A 95 11.29 6.39 -20.09
C LYS A 95 12.60 6.64 -20.84
N ASP A 96 12.93 5.72 -21.75
CA ASP A 96 14.07 5.90 -22.64
C ASP A 96 13.76 6.95 -23.73
N LEU A 97 14.74 7.77 -24.12
CA LEU A 97 14.58 8.71 -25.24
C LEU A 97 14.52 7.97 -26.58
N LYS A 98 15.43 7.01 -26.77
CA LYS A 98 15.48 6.14 -27.95
C LYS A 98 15.20 4.71 -27.52
N LYS A 99 14.29 4.04 -28.23
CA LYS A 99 13.97 2.64 -27.96
C LYS A 99 15.04 1.74 -28.58
N GLY A 100 15.68 0.90 -27.77
CA GLY A 100 16.61 -0.13 -28.24
C GLY A 100 17.40 -0.76 -27.11
N ARG A 101 17.74 -2.04 -27.24
CA ARG A 101 18.41 -2.82 -26.17
C ARG A 101 19.90 -2.47 -26.01
N ARG A 102 20.57 -2.04 -27.08
CA ARG A 102 22.02 -1.76 -27.13
C ARG A 102 22.33 -0.26 -27.25
N ILE A 103 21.42 0.58 -26.74
CA ILE A 103 21.58 2.03 -26.79
C ILE A 103 22.10 2.50 -25.44
N ASP A 104 23.07 3.42 -25.47
CA ASP A 104 23.63 4.04 -24.28
C ASP A 104 22.55 4.84 -23.54
N TYR A 105 22.48 4.61 -22.23
CA TYR A 105 21.47 5.22 -21.37
C TYR A 105 21.89 6.58 -20.83
N GLU A 106 23.18 6.93 -20.89
CA GLU A 106 23.76 8.19 -20.35
C GLU A 106 23.06 9.44 -20.90
N ASN A 107 22.80 9.48 -22.22
CA ASN A 107 22.09 10.59 -22.84
C ASN A 107 20.68 10.78 -22.27
N THR A 108 20.01 9.69 -21.88
CA THR A 108 18.69 9.76 -21.25
C THR A 108 18.82 10.30 -19.83
N VAL A 109 19.82 9.83 -19.06
CA VAL A 109 20.10 10.31 -17.70
C VAL A 109 20.33 11.82 -17.71
N TYR A 110 21.27 12.29 -18.53
CA TYR A 110 21.61 13.72 -18.63
C TYR A 110 20.40 14.59 -18.98
N HIS A 111 19.57 14.15 -19.93
CA HIS A 111 18.36 14.88 -20.31
C HIS A 111 17.38 15.05 -19.15
N PHE A 112 17.13 13.99 -18.39
CA PHE A 112 16.20 14.05 -17.27
C PHE A 112 16.79 14.76 -16.05
N GLU A 113 18.09 14.64 -15.80
CA GLU A 113 18.78 15.43 -14.78
C GLU A 113 18.68 16.93 -15.06
N ASN A 114 18.86 17.36 -16.31
CA ASN A 114 18.66 18.75 -16.70
C ASN A 114 17.21 19.21 -16.46
N ILE A 115 16.21 18.38 -16.78
CA ILE A 115 14.80 18.70 -16.50
C ILE A 115 14.58 18.86 -14.98
N LEU A 116 15.15 17.97 -14.16
CA LEU A 116 15.03 18.05 -12.70
C LEU A 116 15.70 19.32 -12.14
N GLN A 117 16.87 19.69 -12.66
CA GLN A 117 17.58 20.91 -12.29
C GLN A 117 16.80 22.17 -12.68
N GLN A 118 16.25 22.22 -13.91
CA GLN A 118 15.41 23.33 -14.38
C GLN A 118 14.19 23.56 -13.48
N HIS A 119 13.61 22.50 -12.94
CA HIS A 119 12.46 22.57 -12.03
C HIS A 119 12.87 22.65 -10.54
N GLY A 120 14.17 22.73 -10.22
CA GLY A 120 14.69 22.87 -8.86
C GLY A 120 14.36 21.69 -7.93
N CYS A 121 14.35 20.46 -8.48
CA CYS A 121 14.02 19.24 -7.74
C CYS A 121 15.29 18.61 -7.13
N THR A 122 15.55 18.84 -5.85
CA THR A 122 16.75 18.35 -5.14
C THR A 122 16.59 17.00 -4.45
N GLN A 123 15.35 16.50 -4.33
CA GLN A 123 15.06 15.27 -3.57
C GLN A 123 15.43 13.98 -4.33
N ILE A 124 15.60 14.04 -5.65
CA ILE A 124 15.91 12.86 -6.46
C ILE A 124 17.43 12.77 -6.60
N LYS A 125 18.01 11.67 -6.12
CA LYS A 125 19.46 11.46 -6.13
C LYS A 125 19.94 10.80 -7.43
N THR A 126 19.18 9.84 -7.94
CA THR A 126 19.55 9.11 -9.16
C THR A 126 18.39 8.91 -10.11
N VAL A 127 18.68 9.06 -11.40
CA VAL A 127 17.75 8.80 -12.49
C VAL A 127 18.13 7.47 -13.15
N ILE A 128 17.19 6.54 -13.23
CA ILE A 128 17.41 5.19 -13.76
C ILE A 128 16.51 4.96 -14.97
N PRO A 129 17.07 4.88 -16.19
CA PRO A 129 16.30 4.60 -17.40
C PRO A 129 15.75 3.17 -17.43
N MET A 130 14.63 3.00 -18.13
CA MET A 130 13.98 1.68 -18.27
C MET A 130 14.89 0.66 -18.98
N ASN A 131 15.72 1.08 -19.94
CA ASN A 131 16.66 0.19 -20.62
C ASN A 131 17.70 -0.40 -19.64
N GLN A 132 18.23 0.42 -18.75
CA GLN A 132 19.20 0.00 -17.72
C GLN A 132 18.64 -1.11 -16.82
N VAL A 133 17.36 -0.99 -16.44
CA VAL A 133 16.66 -2.00 -15.63
C VAL A 133 16.51 -3.33 -16.38
N LYS A 134 16.33 -3.29 -17.70
CA LYS A 134 16.19 -4.49 -18.54
C LYS A 134 17.53 -5.20 -18.78
N THR A 135 18.62 -4.45 -18.90
CA THR A 135 19.94 -4.98 -19.23
C THR A 135 20.71 -5.40 -17.98
N GLU A 136 20.93 -4.47 -17.05
CA GLU A 136 21.80 -4.64 -15.88
C GLU A 136 21.07 -5.33 -14.72
N TYR A 137 19.82 -4.93 -14.47
CA TYR A 137 19.03 -5.42 -13.33
C TYR A 137 18.10 -6.58 -13.71
N ARG A 138 18.48 -7.39 -14.71
CA ARG A 138 17.72 -8.61 -15.06
C ARG A 138 17.89 -9.72 -14.02
N GLN A 139 19.12 -9.88 -13.52
CA GLN A 139 19.47 -10.94 -12.57
C GLN A 139 18.84 -10.67 -11.19
N PHE A 140 18.52 -11.74 -10.47
CA PHE A 140 17.87 -11.66 -9.16
C PHE A 140 18.73 -10.89 -8.14
N GLU A 141 20.04 -11.15 -8.12
CA GLU A 141 20.97 -10.50 -7.20
C GLU A 141 21.06 -8.99 -7.46
N MET A 142 21.21 -8.58 -8.73
CA MET A 142 21.27 -7.17 -9.11
C MET A 142 19.99 -6.41 -8.72
N ARG A 143 18.80 -7.02 -8.90
CA ARG A 143 17.53 -6.41 -8.42
C ARG A 143 17.50 -6.25 -6.91
N ARG A 144 18.04 -7.22 -6.16
CA ARG A 144 18.13 -7.14 -4.70
C ARG A 144 19.10 -6.04 -4.26
N ARG A 145 20.23 -5.88 -4.97
CA ARG A 145 21.17 -4.77 -4.74
C ARG A 145 20.50 -3.42 -4.98
N LEU A 146 19.81 -3.25 -6.11
CA LEU A 146 19.04 -2.04 -6.43
C LEU A 146 18.00 -1.70 -5.37
N LEU A 147 17.29 -2.71 -4.86
CA LEU A 147 16.27 -2.55 -3.83
C LEU A 147 16.84 -2.10 -2.47
N ASN A 148 18.07 -2.50 -2.17
CA ASN A 148 18.76 -2.18 -0.92
C ASN A 148 19.52 -0.85 -0.99
N SER A 149 19.90 -0.37 -2.18
CA SER A 149 20.63 0.88 -2.35
C SER A 149 19.75 2.12 -2.23
N TYR A 150 18.44 1.99 -2.41
CA TYR A 150 17.50 3.11 -2.35
C TYR A 150 16.33 2.83 -1.40
N ASP A 151 15.81 3.88 -0.77
CA ASP A 151 14.70 3.80 0.15
C ASP A 151 13.35 3.98 -0.53
N TYR A 152 13.28 4.98 -1.41
CA TYR A 152 12.08 5.32 -2.15
C TYR A 152 12.33 5.26 -3.66
N PHE A 153 11.32 4.78 -4.38
CA PHE A 153 11.34 4.72 -5.83
C PHE A 153 10.17 5.51 -6.41
N LEU A 154 10.45 6.35 -7.38
CA LEU A 154 9.48 7.05 -8.21
C LEU A 154 9.54 6.49 -9.63
N VAL A 155 8.45 6.62 -10.39
CA VAL A 155 8.40 6.14 -11.78
C VAL A 155 7.54 7.07 -12.62
N ASP A 156 7.95 7.34 -13.85
CA ASP A 156 7.07 7.99 -14.83
C ASP A 156 5.81 7.11 -15.04
N GLY A 157 4.63 7.71 -14.85
CA GLY A 157 3.34 7.04 -14.96
C GLY A 157 3.16 6.24 -16.25
N ARG A 158 3.78 6.68 -17.36
CA ARG A 158 3.73 6.01 -18.66
C ARG A 158 4.36 4.62 -18.66
N ILE A 159 5.41 4.41 -17.87
CA ILE A 159 6.16 3.13 -17.81
C ILE A 159 5.85 2.31 -16.54
N SER A 160 5.05 2.86 -15.63
CA SER A 160 4.73 2.27 -14.32
C SER A 160 4.30 0.80 -14.38
N GLY A 161 3.40 0.44 -15.30
CA GLY A 161 2.93 -0.94 -15.49
C GLY A 161 4.03 -1.89 -15.93
N HIS A 162 4.87 -1.48 -16.88
CA HIS A 162 6.00 -2.28 -17.34
C HIS A 162 7.07 -2.42 -16.26
N MET A 163 7.36 -1.35 -15.52
CA MET A 163 8.31 -1.36 -14.41
C MET A 163 7.89 -2.32 -13.29
N ALA A 164 6.60 -2.34 -12.94
CA ALA A 164 6.08 -3.26 -11.93
C ALA A 164 6.19 -4.76 -12.33
N HIS A 165 6.36 -5.05 -13.62
CA HIS A 165 6.65 -6.40 -14.13
C HIS A 165 8.16 -6.69 -14.10
N LEU A 166 9.00 -5.75 -14.56
CA LEU A 166 10.46 -5.90 -14.60
C LEU A 166 11.09 -6.08 -13.20
N LEU A 167 10.66 -5.25 -12.25
CA LEU A 167 11.14 -5.32 -10.86
C LEU A 167 10.75 -6.64 -10.18
N GLY A 168 9.65 -7.26 -10.63
CA GLY A 168 9.26 -8.61 -10.22
C GLY A 168 8.81 -8.73 -8.76
N LYS A 169 8.91 -9.96 -8.23
CA LYS A 169 8.40 -10.35 -6.90
C LYS A 169 9.18 -9.71 -5.74
N THR A 170 10.49 -9.52 -5.90
CA THR A 170 11.39 -8.98 -4.86
C THR A 170 10.93 -7.61 -4.34
N PHE A 171 10.61 -6.69 -5.26
CA PHE A 171 10.09 -5.38 -4.91
C PHE A 171 8.68 -5.44 -4.28
N ARG A 172 7.85 -6.40 -4.70
CA ARG A 172 6.49 -6.59 -4.16
C ARG A 172 6.50 -7.12 -2.74
N GLU A 173 7.38 -8.08 -2.44
CA GLU A 173 7.53 -8.66 -1.09
C GLU A 173 8.05 -7.63 -0.09
N LYS A 174 9.01 -6.80 -0.50
CA LYS A 174 9.56 -5.72 0.33
C LYS A 174 8.69 -4.46 0.36
N ARG A 175 7.56 -4.44 -0.36
CA ARG A 175 6.59 -3.33 -0.43
C ARG A 175 7.17 -2.00 -0.92
N LYS A 176 8.31 -2.02 -1.63
CA LYS A 176 8.98 -0.82 -2.19
C LYS A 176 8.69 -0.63 -3.69
N LEU A 177 7.49 -0.94 -4.16
CA LEU A 177 7.14 -0.67 -5.57
C LEU A 177 7.10 0.84 -5.85
N PRO A 178 7.56 1.29 -7.02
CA PRO A 178 7.72 2.71 -7.32
C PRO A 178 6.39 3.46 -7.38
N THR A 179 6.37 4.70 -6.90
CA THR A 179 5.22 5.62 -6.96
C THR A 179 5.17 6.31 -8.33
N SER A 180 4.02 6.26 -9.00
CA SER A 180 3.85 6.93 -10.29
C SER A 180 3.81 8.45 -10.14
N ILE A 181 4.59 9.15 -10.98
CA ILE A 181 4.59 10.61 -11.13
C ILE A 181 4.34 10.98 -12.60
N HIS A 182 3.75 12.16 -12.81
CA HIS A 182 3.53 12.70 -14.15
C HIS A 182 4.62 13.72 -14.48
N MET A 183 5.55 13.31 -15.34
CA MET A 183 6.68 14.16 -15.76
C MET A 183 6.26 15.34 -16.65
N ASP A 184 5.06 15.30 -17.26
CA ASP A 184 4.59 16.35 -18.17
C ASP A 184 3.98 17.58 -17.46
N LYS A 185 3.86 17.55 -16.14
CA LYS A 185 3.27 18.65 -15.37
C LYS A 185 4.24 19.83 -15.28
N LYS A 186 3.71 21.06 -15.38
CA LYS A 186 4.47 22.30 -15.22
C LYS A 186 5.17 22.39 -13.86
N ASP A 187 4.46 22.00 -12.79
CA ASP A 187 4.97 22.01 -11.43
C ASP A 187 5.49 20.62 -11.03
N LEU A 188 6.62 20.21 -11.60
CA LEU A 188 7.19 18.89 -11.33
C LEU A 188 7.57 18.70 -9.84
N LYS A 189 8.07 19.76 -9.20
CA LYS A 189 8.48 19.75 -7.78
C LYS A 189 7.31 19.38 -6.86
N THR A 190 6.15 20.00 -7.05
CA THR A 190 4.97 19.74 -6.21
C THR A 190 4.43 18.33 -6.43
N GLU A 191 4.49 17.81 -7.66
CA GLU A 191 4.09 16.44 -7.97
C GLU A 191 5.00 15.42 -7.26
N ILE A 192 6.32 15.67 -7.26
CA ILE A 192 7.30 14.84 -6.54
C ILE A 192 7.04 14.89 -5.04
N ASP A 193 6.87 16.08 -4.46
CA ASP A 193 6.55 16.24 -3.03
C ASP A 193 5.27 15.48 -2.64
N VAL A 194 4.22 15.59 -3.46
CA VAL A 194 2.96 14.87 -3.26
C VAL A 194 3.15 13.36 -3.42
N ALA A 195 4.01 12.91 -4.33
CA ALA A 195 4.32 11.49 -4.52
C ALA A 195 5.12 10.90 -3.35
N LEU A 196 6.09 11.64 -2.80
CA LEU A 196 6.89 11.25 -1.64
C LEU A 196 6.06 11.20 -0.35
N LYS A 197 5.06 12.07 -0.22
CA LYS A 197 4.07 12.02 0.87
C LYS A 197 3.11 10.82 0.81
N LYS A 198 3.09 10.05 -0.29
CA LYS A 198 2.19 8.90 -0.42
C LYS A 198 2.80 7.65 0.20
N THR A 199 2.09 7.05 1.14
CA THR A 199 2.39 5.70 1.64
C THR A 199 1.63 4.65 0.84
N SER A 200 2.26 3.49 0.60
CA SER A 200 1.57 2.32 0.03
C SER A 200 0.99 1.38 1.10
N LEU A 201 -0.27 1.00 0.93
CA LEU A 201 -0.90 -0.15 1.57
C LEU A 201 -1.12 -1.24 0.51
N GLN A 202 -0.50 -2.39 0.69
CA GLN A 202 -0.71 -3.54 -0.19
C GLN A 202 -1.97 -4.29 0.25
N ILE A 203 -2.95 -4.39 -0.64
CA ILE A 203 -4.21 -5.10 -0.42
C ILE A 203 -4.21 -6.38 -1.26
N HIS A 204 -4.58 -7.50 -0.65
CA HIS A 204 -4.58 -8.82 -1.27
C HIS A 204 -5.71 -9.68 -0.71
N GLY A 205 -6.11 -10.72 -1.45
CA GLY A 205 -7.18 -11.64 -1.06
C GLY A 205 -6.73 -12.90 -0.31
N ASN A 206 -5.44 -13.02 0.05
CA ASN A 206 -4.90 -14.21 0.70
C ASN A 206 -4.92 -14.14 2.24
N GLY A 207 -5.18 -12.96 2.81
CA GLY A 207 -5.06 -12.74 4.25
C GLY A 207 -5.94 -11.60 4.74
N ASN A 208 -6.16 -11.55 6.06
CA ASN A 208 -6.96 -10.50 6.70
C ASN A 208 -6.12 -9.31 7.18
N CYS A 209 -4.79 -9.40 7.13
CA CYS A 209 -3.89 -8.40 7.69
C CYS A 209 -3.17 -7.62 6.58
N SER A 210 -3.18 -6.29 6.70
CA SER A 210 -2.41 -5.39 5.84
C SER A 210 -1.65 -4.40 6.71
N ILE A 211 -0.39 -4.13 6.38
CA ILE A 211 0.48 -3.23 7.15
C ILE A 211 1.02 -2.10 6.28
N THR A 212 1.11 -0.89 6.84
CA THR A 212 1.61 0.30 6.15
C THR A 212 2.44 1.17 7.08
N LYS A 213 3.41 1.90 6.54
CA LYS A 213 4.33 2.76 7.30
C LYS A 213 3.72 4.16 7.48
N ILE A 214 3.64 4.67 8.71
CA ILE A 214 2.98 5.96 9.00
C ILE A 214 3.95 7.03 9.48
N GLY A 215 5.12 6.61 9.94
CA GLY A 215 6.14 7.51 10.48
C GLY A 215 7.44 6.76 10.78
N ASN A 216 8.43 7.52 11.21
CA ASN A 216 9.67 7.02 11.80
C ASN A 216 9.70 7.40 13.29
N GLY A 217 10.49 6.71 14.10
CA GLY A 217 10.67 7.04 15.52
C GLY A 217 11.18 8.47 15.76
N SER A 218 11.93 9.02 14.82
CA SER A 218 12.48 10.39 14.86
C SER A 218 11.45 11.49 14.56
N MET A 219 10.25 11.13 14.10
CA MET A 219 9.20 12.12 13.80
C MET A 219 8.46 12.53 15.07
N ASP A 220 8.02 13.79 15.09
CA ASP A 220 7.18 14.31 16.17
C ASP A 220 5.84 13.54 16.27
N VAL A 221 5.41 13.30 17.52
CA VAL A 221 4.25 12.49 17.87
C VAL A 221 2.97 13.09 17.30
N ASP A 222 2.85 14.42 17.31
CA ASP A 222 1.69 15.12 16.76
C ASP A 222 1.55 14.93 15.26
N LYS A 223 2.68 14.95 14.53
CA LYS A 223 2.72 14.71 13.08
C LYS A 223 2.33 13.28 12.74
N ILE A 224 2.81 12.31 13.52
CA ILE A 224 2.42 10.90 13.36
C ILE A 224 0.92 10.73 13.62
N ALA A 225 0.37 11.38 14.64
CA ALA A 225 -1.06 11.34 14.93
C ALA A 225 -1.91 11.91 13.78
N ASP A 226 -1.49 13.03 13.18
CA ASP A 226 -2.15 13.59 11.99
C ASP A 226 -2.11 12.65 10.79
N ASN A 227 -0.97 11.98 10.57
CA ASN A 227 -0.82 10.96 9.53
C ASN A 227 -1.79 9.78 9.78
N ILE A 228 -1.91 9.30 11.01
CA ILE A 228 -2.86 8.21 11.37
C ILE A 228 -4.30 8.64 11.07
N ILE A 229 -4.69 9.86 11.44
CA ILE A 229 -6.04 10.38 11.19
C ILE A 229 -6.31 10.47 9.68
N ALA A 230 -5.34 10.93 8.89
CA ALA A 230 -5.46 10.97 7.43
C ALA A 230 -5.62 9.56 6.84
N VAL A 231 -4.85 8.58 7.32
CA VAL A 231 -4.97 7.18 6.92
C VAL A 231 -6.35 6.63 7.28
N ILE A 232 -6.85 6.86 8.48
CA ILE A 232 -8.18 6.43 8.91
C ILE A 232 -9.27 7.03 8.00
N LYS A 233 -9.19 8.32 7.67
CA LYS A 233 -10.12 8.99 6.75
C LYS A 233 -10.09 8.36 5.36
N HIS A 234 -8.90 8.02 4.86
CA HIS A 234 -8.74 7.36 3.56
C HIS A 234 -9.27 5.92 3.57
N LEU A 235 -9.00 5.16 4.64
CA LEU A 235 -9.50 3.79 4.81
C LEU A 235 -11.03 3.75 4.85
N LYS A 236 -11.69 4.69 5.51
CA LYS A 236 -13.16 4.76 5.54
C LYS A 236 -13.79 4.80 4.15
N LYS A 237 -13.13 5.46 3.19
CA LYS A 237 -13.65 5.66 1.83
C LYS A 237 -13.22 4.57 0.85
N ASN A 238 -11.96 4.13 0.91
CA ASN A 238 -11.34 3.34 -0.15
C ASN A 238 -11.07 1.88 0.22
N PHE A 239 -11.31 1.48 1.47
CA PHE A 239 -11.05 0.11 1.91
C PHE A 239 -12.11 -0.86 1.36
N PRO A 240 -11.73 -2.09 0.96
CA PRO A 240 -12.70 -3.09 0.52
C PRO A 240 -13.70 -3.42 1.63
N GLY A 241 -14.99 -3.12 1.41
CA GLY A 241 -16.05 -3.29 2.42
C GLY A 241 -16.15 -2.15 3.42
N GLY A 242 -15.51 -1.01 3.14
CA GLY A 242 -15.61 0.22 3.91
C GLY A 242 -15.10 0.08 5.35
N TRP A 243 -15.59 0.97 6.22
CA TRP A 243 -15.24 0.97 7.64
C TRP A 243 -15.75 -0.26 8.39
N GLU A 244 -16.85 -0.85 7.93
CA GLU A 244 -17.49 -1.99 8.60
C GLU A 244 -16.63 -3.25 8.53
N ASN A 245 -15.90 -3.44 7.44
CA ASN A 245 -15.01 -4.57 7.28
C ASN A 245 -13.69 -4.43 8.08
N ILE A 246 -13.45 -3.31 8.76
CA ILE A 246 -12.24 -3.14 9.59
C ILE A 246 -12.47 -3.75 10.98
N ARG A 247 -11.75 -4.84 11.28
CA ARG A 247 -11.77 -5.52 12.58
C ARG A 247 -10.96 -4.77 13.63
N SER A 248 -9.73 -4.39 13.29
CA SER A 248 -8.89 -3.64 14.23
C SER A 248 -7.83 -2.82 13.52
N LEU A 249 -7.51 -1.66 14.11
CA LEU A 249 -6.34 -0.86 13.77
C LEU A 249 -5.37 -0.95 14.93
N ARG A 250 -4.11 -1.28 14.65
CA ARG A 250 -3.06 -1.41 15.66
C ARG A 250 -1.79 -0.69 15.23
N ILE A 251 -1.13 0.00 16.13
CA ILE A 251 0.19 0.60 15.92
C ILE A 251 1.24 -0.39 16.43
N LYS A 252 2.31 -0.59 15.67
CA LYS A 252 3.47 -1.37 16.12
C LYS A 252 4.75 -0.89 15.45
N THR A 253 5.90 -1.23 16.02
CA THR A 253 7.17 -1.25 15.29
C THR A 253 7.42 -2.67 14.75
N PRO A 254 8.52 -2.93 13.99
CA PRO A 254 8.79 -4.26 13.46
C PRO A 254 8.94 -5.34 14.54
N LEU A 255 9.55 -4.99 15.69
CA LEU A 255 9.87 -5.92 16.78
C LEU A 255 8.95 -5.77 18.00
N SER A 256 8.29 -4.62 18.17
CA SER A 256 7.49 -4.35 19.38
C SER A 256 6.14 -5.06 19.40
N ILE A 257 5.54 -5.04 20.59
CA ILE A 257 4.12 -5.37 20.81
C ILE A 257 3.21 -4.41 20.05
N SER A 258 2.07 -4.92 19.56
CA SER A 258 1.06 -4.12 18.86
C SER A 258 0.05 -3.49 19.82
N ILE A 259 -0.11 -2.17 19.77
CA ILE A 259 -1.09 -1.41 20.56
C ILE A 259 -2.35 -1.19 19.71
N PRO A 260 -3.53 -1.65 20.13
CA PRO A 260 -4.77 -1.44 19.38
C PRO A 260 -5.33 -0.02 19.58
N ILE A 261 -5.53 0.71 18.48
CA ILE A 261 -6.27 1.99 18.47
C ILE A 261 -7.78 1.75 18.41
N TYR A 262 -8.18 0.74 17.62
CA TYR A 262 -9.57 0.46 17.31
C TYR A 262 -9.78 -1.03 17.22
N ILE A 263 -10.89 -1.51 17.80
CA ILE A 263 -11.32 -2.90 17.72
C ILE A 263 -12.84 -2.92 17.59
N THR A 264 -13.34 -3.69 16.63
CA THR A 264 -14.76 -4.06 16.55
C THR A 264 -14.95 -5.49 17.01
N LEU A 265 -16.10 -5.76 17.62
CA LEU A 265 -16.53 -7.11 17.98
C LEU A 265 -17.62 -7.65 17.05
N LYS A 266 -17.91 -6.96 15.94
CA LYS A 266 -18.91 -7.38 14.94
C LYS A 266 -18.67 -8.83 14.47
N ASN A 267 -19.75 -9.56 14.23
CA ASN A 267 -19.66 -10.92 13.73
C ASN A 267 -19.22 -10.90 12.25
N LYS A 268 -18.54 -11.96 11.82
CA LYS A 268 -18.14 -12.14 10.42
C LYS A 268 -19.33 -12.36 9.50
N ASN A 269 -20.42 -12.92 10.03
CA ASN A 269 -21.60 -13.28 9.24
C ASN A 269 -22.41 -12.05 8.81
N ASP A 270 -22.35 -10.96 9.58
CA ASP A 270 -23.13 -9.74 9.33
C ASP A 270 -22.55 -8.88 8.21
N ILE A 271 -21.37 -9.25 7.68
CA ILE A 271 -20.64 -8.47 6.67
C ILE A 271 -20.58 -9.28 5.38
N GLU A 272 -21.01 -8.68 4.28
CA GLU A 272 -20.87 -9.28 2.95
C GLU A 272 -19.41 -9.34 2.53
N ILE A 273 -19.04 -10.33 1.71
CA ILE A 273 -17.65 -10.46 1.24
C ILE A 273 -17.38 -9.31 0.25
N PRO A 274 -16.51 -8.36 0.59
CA PRO A 274 -16.23 -7.27 -0.33
C PRO A 274 -15.44 -7.81 -1.52
N THR A 275 -16.03 -7.66 -2.71
CA THR A 275 -15.48 -8.15 -3.96
C THR A 275 -15.15 -6.95 -4.84
N ILE A 276 -13.90 -6.83 -5.24
CA ILE A 276 -13.46 -5.81 -6.21
C ILE A 276 -12.96 -6.54 -7.44
N LEU A 277 -13.69 -6.37 -8.54
CA LEU A 277 -13.31 -6.97 -9.81
C LEU A 277 -12.08 -6.27 -10.39
N PRO A 278 -11.14 -7.01 -11.01
CA PRO A 278 -10.02 -6.40 -11.70
C PRO A 278 -10.51 -5.52 -12.86
N LYS A 279 -9.89 -4.36 -13.06
CA LYS A 279 -10.12 -3.54 -14.25
C LYS A 279 -9.59 -4.28 -15.47
N ARG A 280 -10.49 -4.87 -16.26
CA ARG A 280 -10.15 -5.54 -17.51
C ARG A 280 -10.08 -4.53 -18.67
N PRO A 281 -9.19 -4.72 -19.66
CA PRO A 281 -9.14 -3.85 -20.82
C PRO A 281 -10.45 -3.94 -21.62
N LYS A 282 -10.79 -2.88 -22.37
CA LYS A 282 -12.04 -2.81 -23.15
C LYS A 282 -12.20 -3.94 -24.18
N ALA A 283 -11.07 -4.50 -24.65
CA ALA A 283 -11.02 -5.63 -25.57
C ALA A 283 -11.40 -6.97 -24.93
N TYR A 284 -11.49 -7.04 -23.59
CA TYR A 284 -11.92 -8.23 -22.87
C TYR A 284 -13.46 -8.30 -22.87
N LYS A 285 -14.02 -8.71 -24.01
CA LYS A 285 -15.45 -8.95 -24.18
C LYS A 285 -15.69 -10.34 -24.72
N THR A 286 -16.70 -11.00 -24.20
CA THR A 286 -17.21 -12.25 -24.75
C THR A 286 -17.80 -11.98 -26.12
N VAL A 287 -17.42 -12.79 -27.10
CA VAL A 287 -17.92 -12.70 -28.48
C VAL A 287 -18.85 -13.89 -28.71
N GLU A 288 -20.03 -13.60 -29.23
CA GLU A 288 -21.00 -14.61 -29.61
C GLU A 288 -20.97 -14.77 -31.13
N GLY A 289 -20.98 -16.01 -31.61
CA GLY A 289 -20.99 -16.33 -33.02
C GLY A 289 -21.76 -17.63 -33.28
N GLU A 290 -22.39 -17.73 -34.43
CA GLU A 290 -23.11 -18.93 -34.84
C GLU A 290 -22.13 -20.00 -35.35
N LEU A 291 -22.35 -21.26 -34.98
CA LEU A 291 -21.55 -22.37 -35.46
C LEU A 291 -22.18 -22.96 -36.72
N SER A 292 -21.80 -22.44 -37.88
CA SER A 292 -22.35 -22.84 -39.19
C SER A 292 -22.07 -24.30 -39.58
N THR A 293 -21.14 -24.97 -38.91
CA THR A 293 -20.72 -26.35 -39.21
C THR A 293 -21.58 -27.41 -38.53
N TYR A 294 -22.54 -27.03 -37.69
CA TYR A 294 -23.40 -27.96 -36.94
C TYR A 294 -24.84 -27.87 -37.44
N ASN A 295 -25.53 -29.01 -37.58
CA ASN A 295 -26.85 -29.09 -38.22
C ASN A 295 -28.02 -28.50 -37.40
N SER A 296 -27.74 -27.93 -36.23
CA SER A 296 -28.72 -27.25 -35.38
C SER A 296 -28.28 -25.81 -35.11
N ASN A 297 -29.22 -24.89 -34.88
CA ASN A 297 -28.93 -23.51 -34.49
C ASN A 297 -28.19 -23.52 -33.15
N VAL A 298 -26.86 -23.35 -33.22
CA VAL A 298 -25.98 -23.40 -32.05
C VAL A 298 -25.21 -22.09 -31.97
N THR A 299 -25.40 -21.38 -30.87
CA THR A 299 -24.65 -20.17 -30.56
C THR A 299 -23.43 -20.53 -29.74
N VAL A 300 -22.26 -20.10 -30.21
CA VAL A 300 -20.99 -20.28 -29.53
C VAL A 300 -20.58 -18.97 -28.88
N ILE A 301 -20.37 -19.04 -27.58
CA ILE A 301 -19.97 -17.93 -26.74
C ILE A 301 -18.50 -18.15 -26.40
N VAL A 302 -17.62 -17.37 -27.02
CA VAL A 302 -16.18 -17.41 -26.75
C VAL A 302 -15.84 -16.31 -25.75
N SER A 303 -15.46 -16.72 -24.54
CA SER A 303 -14.95 -15.79 -23.55
C SER A 303 -13.49 -15.42 -23.86
N PRO A 304 -13.00 -14.24 -23.45
CA PRO A 304 -11.61 -13.82 -23.68
C PRO A 304 -10.53 -14.73 -23.06
N ASP A 305 -10.92 -15.57 -22.10
CA ASP A 305 -10.05 -16.59 -21.51
C ASP A 305 -9.86 -17.82 -22.42
N GLY A 306 -10.49 -17.83 -23.59
CA GLY A 306 -10.49 -18.96 -24.53
C GLY A 306 -11.50 -20.06 -24.17
N THR A 307 -12.31 -19.87 -23.12
CA THR A 307 -13.40 -20.78 -22.79
C THR A 307 -14.55 -20.62 -23.78
N VAL A 308 -14.91 -21.74 -24.40
CA VAL A 308 -15.95 -21.82 -25.41
C VAL A 308 -17.17 -22.48 -24.78
N ASN A 309 -18.26 -21.72 -24.64
CA ASN A 309 -19.54 -22.23 -24.16
C ASN A 309 -20.50 -22.35 -25.34
N ILE A 310 -21.13 -23.51 -25.45
CA ILE A 310 -22.05 -23.82 -26.53
C ILE A 310 -23.47 -23.72 -25.95
N LYS A 311 -24.29 -22.81 -26.48
CA LYS A 311 -25.73 -22.78 -26.23
C LYS A 311 -26.44 -23.45 -27.41
N LYS A 312 -27.12 -24.56 -27.13
CA LYS A 312 -28.06 -25.18 -28.06
C LYS A 312 -29.44 -24.59 -27.75
N GLU A 313 -30.12 -24.07 -28.77
CA GLU A 313 -31.56 -23.77 -28.69
C GLU A 313 -32.40 -25.05 -28.66
#